data_AF-A0AAW7KVD3-F1
#
_entry.id   AF-A0AAW7KVD3-F1
#
_cell.length_a   1.000
_cell.length_b   1.000
_cell.length_c   1.000
_cell.angle_alpha   90.00
_cell.angle_beta   90.00
_cell.angle_gamma   90.00
#
_symmetry.space_group_name_H-M   'P 1'
#
loop_
_entity.id
_entity.type
_entity.pdbx_description
1 polymer ?
#
loop_
_entity_poly.entity_id
_entity_poly.type
_entity_poly.pdbx_seq_one_letter_code
_entity_poly.pdbx_strand_id
1 'polypeptide(L)' 'MSNNISSNSVSKTNSNLNKEGLSRHDMIEAKAYSLASDRDFTGDNHLNDWLEAEKEVDGQLPK' A
#
# COMPACT_ATOMS: atom_id res chain seq x y z
N MET A 1 47.46 4.41 6.80
CA MET A 1 46.18 5.10 7.08
C MET A 1 45.08 4.08 6.93
N SER A 2 44.47 3.66 8.05
CA SER A 2 43.37 2.70 8.06
C SER A 2 42.06 3.46 7.90
N ASN A 3 41.37 3.26 6.79
CA ASN A 3 40.06 3.85 6.55
C ASN A 3 39.00 2.94 7.18
N ASN A 4 38.48 3.37 8.32
CA ASN A 4 37.37 2.72 9.01
C ASN A 4 36.08 3.07 8.26
N ILE A 5 35.73 2.30 7.23
CA ILE A 5 34.42 2.40 6.58
C ILE A 5 33.42 1.75 7.53
N SER A 6 32.81 2.59 8.38
CA SER A 6 31.65 2.22 9.17
C SER A 6 30.47 2.05 8.21
N SER A 7 30.27 0.83 7.73
CA SER A 7 29.05 0.43 7.03
C SER A 7 27.88 0.51 8.02
N ASN A 8 27.25 1.67 8.12
CA ASN A 8 25.88 1.76 8.61
C ASN A 8 24.99 1.12 7.54
N SER A 9 24.96 -0.21 7.51
CA SER A 9 23.86 -0.93 6.89
C SER A 9 22.62 -0.54 7.68
N VAL A 10 21.80 0.33 7.09
CA VAL A 10 20.48 0.64 7.63
C VAL A 10 19.66 -0.64 7.44
N SER A 11 19.79 -1.57 8.38
CA SER A 11 18.85 -2.64 8.58
C SER A 11 17.52 -1.97 8.94
N LYS A 12 16.73 -1.64 7.92
CA LYS A 12 15.29 -1.38 8.07
C LYS A 12 14.60 -2.72 8.38
N THR A 13 15.02 -3.37 9.46
CA THR A 13 14.19 -4.31 10.19
C THR A 13 13.50 -3.48 11.24
N ASN A 14 12.26 -3.07 10.96
CA ASN A 14 11.24 -2.70 11.95
C ASN A 14 9.92 -2.42 11.22
N SER A 15 9.36 -3.41 10.52
CA SER A 15 7.91 -3.54 10.53
C SER A 15 7.58 -4.56 11.60
N ASN A 16 7.43 -4.06 12.82
CA ASN A 16 6.62 -4.69 13.84
C ASN A 16 5.30 -5.05 13.13
N LEU A 17 5.15 -6.32 12.74
CA LEU A 17 3.88 -6.86 12.26
C LEU A 17 3.02 -7.08 13.51
N ASN A 18 2.70 -6.00 14.21
CA ASN A 18 1.54 -5.99 15.07
C ASN A 18 0.37 -6.33 14.14
N LYS A 19 -0.26 -7.49 14.39
CA LYS A 19 -1.45 -7.97 13.68
C LYS A 19 -2.66 -7.09 13.99
N GLU A 20 -2.52 -5.79 13.77
CA GLU A 20 -3.65 -4.90 13.56
C GLU A 20 -4.11 -5.19 12.13
N GLY A 21 -5.42 -5.29 11.93
CA GLY A 21 -5.97 -5.50 10.59
C GLY A 21 -5.39 -4.49 9.61
N LEU A 22 -5.31 -4.87 8.33
CA LEU A 22 -4.89 -3.95 7.27
C LEU A 22 -5.59 -2.61 7.48
N SER A 23 -4.82 -1.51 7.46
CA SER A 23 -5.43 -0.20 7.64
C SER A 23 -6.42 0.03 6.50
N ARG A 24 -7.46 0.83 6.75
CA ARG A 24 -8.44 1.19 5.71
C ARG A 24 -7.72 1.73 4.46
N HIS A 25 -6.68 2.52 4.65
CA HIS A 25 -5.86 3.05 3.56
C HIS A 25 -5.19 1.93 2.75
N ASP A 26 -4.57 0.94 3.40
CA ASP A 26 -3.92 -0.17 2.70
C ASP A 26 -4.92 -1.02 1.91
N MET A 27 -6.14 -1.19 2.44
CA MET A 27 -7.21 -1.90 1.75
C MET A 27 -7.67 -1.15 0.49
N ILE A 28 -7.83 0.18 0.59
CA ILE A 28 -8.19 1.03 -0.55
C ILE A 28 -7.09 1.01 -1.60
N GLU A 29 -5.84 1.18 -1.19
CA GLU A 29 -4.69 1.18 -2.09
C GLU A 29 -4.58 -0.15 -2.84
N ALA A 30 -4.64 -1.29 -2.14
CA ALA A 30 -4.60 -2.60 -2.77
C ALA A 30 -5.76 -2.81 -3.78
N LYS A 31 -6.96 -2.31 -3.45
CA LYS A 31 -8.12 -2.42 -4.32
C LYS A 31 -8.01 -1.50 -5.54
N ALA A 32 -7.56 -0.26 -5.37
CA ALA A 32 -7.32 0.68 -6.47
C ALA A 32 -6.25 0.13 -7.43
N TYR A 33 -5.17 -0.46 -6.90
CA TYR A 33 -4.17 -1.17 -7.72
C TYR A 33 -4.75 -2.35 -8.49
N SER A 34 -5.61 -3.14 -7.85
CA SER A 34 -6.28 -4.27 -8.52
C SER A 34 -7.13 -3.78 -9.70
N LEU A 35 -7.96 -2.75 -9.47
CA LEU A 35 -8.78 -2.14 -10.53
C LEU A 35 -7.90 -1.59 -11.66
N ALA A 36 -6.79 -0.91 -11.33
CA ALA A 36 -5.84 -0.41 -12.31
C ALA A 36 -5.18 -1.54 -13.11
N SER A 37 -4.85 -2.65 -12.44
CA SER A 37 -4.30 -3.85 -13.08
C SER A 37 -5.29 -4.50 -14.05
N ASP A 38 -6.59 -4.54 -13.73
CA ASP A 38 -7.62 -5.13 -14.61
C ASP A 38 -7.75 -4.39 -15.96
N ARG A 39 -7.29 -3.14 -16.01
CA ARG A 39 -7.22 -2.31 -17.23
C ARG A 39 -5.80 -2.11 -17.75
N ASP A 40 -4.84 -2.93 -17.32
CA ASP A 40 -3.41 -2.84 -17.70
C ASP A 40 -2.81 -1.44 -17.46
N PHE A 41 -3.26 -0.75 -16.39
CA PHE A 41 -2.87 0.61 -16.03
C PHE A 41 -3.12 1.65 -17.13
N THR A 42 -4.11 1.42 -18.01
CA THR A 42 -4.43 2.33 -19.11
C THR A 42 -5.35 3.47 -18.69
N GLY A 43 -5.16 4.65 -19.30
CA GLY A 43 -6.12 5.76 -19.24
C GLY A 43 -6.05 6.69 -18.03
N ASP A 44 -4.96 6.68 -17.26
CA ASP A 44 -4.70 7.62 -16.15
C ASP A 44 -5.90 7.78 -15.17
N ASN A 45 -6.52 6.65 -14.84
CA ASN A 45 -7.76 6.60 -14.05
C ASN A 45 -7.53 6.58 -12.54
N HIS A 46 -6.33 6.91 -12.05
CA HIS A 46 -5.92 6.70 -10.65
C HIS A 46 -6.92 7.27 -9.63
N LEU A 47 -7.48 8.46 -9.87
CA LEU A 47 -8.49 9.04 -9.00
C LEU A 47 -9.82 8.27 -9.00
N ASN A 48 -10.28 7.83 -10.17
CA ASN A 48 -11.51 7.04 -10.28
C ASN A 48 -11.34 5.68 -9.56
N ASP A 49 -10.15 5.10 -9.66
CA ASP A 49 -9.80 3.80 -9.09
C ASP A 49 -9.78 3.86 -7.58
N TRP A 50 -9.23 4.95 -7.05
CA TRP A 50 -9.25 5.27 -5.63
C TRP A 50 -10.68 5.45 -5.11
N LEU A 51 -11.49 6.25 -5.80
CA LEU A 51 -12.88 6.51 -5.39
C LEU A 51 -13.75 5.25 -5.41
N GLU A 52 -13.53 4.37 -6.39
CA GLU A 52 -14.27 3.10 -6.46
C GLU A 52 -13.79 2.11 -5.39
N ALA A 53 -12.49 2.06 -5.14
CA ALA A 53 -11.91 1.30 -4.03
C ALA A 53 -12.43 1.75 -2.66
N GLU A 54 -12.55 3.07 -2.43
CA GLU A 54 -13.14 3.62 -1.20
C GLU A 54 -14.57 3.13 -0.97
N LYS A 55 -15.43 3.23 -1.98
CA LYS A 55 -16.82 2.77 -1.89
C LYS A 55 -16.90 1.28 -1.56
N GLU A 56 -16.04 0.48 -2.17
CA GLU A 56 -16.08 -0.97 -1.97
C GLU A 56 -15.58 -1.36 -0.58
N VAL A 57 -14.47 -0.78 -0.11
CA VAL A 57 -13.93 -1.03 1.23
C VAL A 57 -14.92 -0.58 2.31
N ASP A 58 -15.51 0.61 2.15
CA ASP A 58 -16.48 1.13 3.11
C ASP A 58 -17.82 0.36 3.08
N GLY A 59 -18.22 -0.14 1.91
CA GLY A 59 -19.41 -0.99 1.75
C GLY A 59 -19.26 -2.42 2.28
N GLN A 60 -18.02 -2.89 2.48
CA GLN A 60 -17.71 -4.23 2.99
C GLN A 60 -17.67 -4.34 4.51
N LEU A 61 -17.58 -3.21 5.24
CA LEU A 61 -17.60 -3.24 6.71
C LEU A 61 -19.03 -3.55 7.20
N PRO A 62 -19.24 -4.59 8.04
CA PRO A 62 -20.55 -4.82 8.63
C PRO A 62 -20.97 -3.60 9.47
N LYS A 63 -22.22 -3.17 9.29
CA LYS A 63 -22.85 -2.09 10.09
C LYS A 63 -22.93 -2.45 11.57
#